data_AF-A0A7D8V1W9-F1
#
_entry.id   AF-A0A7D8V1W9-F1
#
_cell.length_a   1.000
_cell.length_b   1.000
_cell.length_c   1.000
_cell.angle_alpha   90.00
_cell.angle_beta   90.00
_cell.angle_gamma   90.00
#
_symmetry.space_group_name_H-M   'P 1'
#
loop_
_entity.id
_entity.type
_entity.pdbx_description
1 polymer ?
#
loop_
_entity_poly.entity_id
_entity_poly.type
_entity_poly.pdbx_seq_one_letter_code
_entity_poly.pdbx_strand_id
1 'polypeptide(L)'
;MDDPSGWSLTESDPQVFSELLRELGVTGLQVDDLYTLDEGTLATLRPIHALIFLFKWVGGGGGDESVGVEIDPLEGGVWFANQVINNSCATVAALNAVMNIPSQPSQHAGESIDVGPELANLRDFGAGMGSMDLGHVVASSDRIREVHNSFSKTSPFSLDPSLVPEREKEDAYHFVAYLPVNGVLYELDGLRAAPIMHAAVEGDWLDQARETIEARIATYPPGSVMFNLLAIRSAAIPRLQRQIADPATPAHERLALQDQLEQETDKAAQGRVENSLRRHNMLPLVLGLLEALHGSKIKTEVIDAARTKGKERRDKAKAKKESE
;
A
#
# COMPACT_ATOMS: atom_id res chain seq x y z
N MET A 1 0.45 -13.40 -15.19
CA MET A 1 -0.82 -13.58 -15.93
C MET A 1 -1.50 -12.24 -15.86
N ASP A 2 -1.81 -11.63 -17.00
CA ASP A 2 -2.71 -10.48 -16.96
C ASP A 2 -4.08 -11.03 -16.56
N ASP A 3 -4.59 -10.59 -15.42
CA ASP A 3 -5.96 -10.90 -15.01
C ASP A 3 -6.89 -10.39 -16.12
N PRO A 4 -7.86 -11.20 -16.62
CA PRO A 4 -8.83 -10.74 -17.61
C PRO A 4 -9.59 -9.46 -17.19
N SER A 5 -9.57 -9.12 -15.90
CA SER A 5 -10.09 -7.86 -15.37
C SER A 5 -9.29 -6.62 -15.76
N GLY A 6 -8.04 -6.77 -16.20
CA GLY A 6 -7.15 -5.67 -16.56
C GLY A 6 -6.50 -4.94 -15.37
N TRP A 7 -6.54 -5.53 -14.17
CA TRP A 7 -5.88 -5.03 -12.94
C TRP A 7 -4.75 -5.97 -12.50
N SER A 8 -3.59 -5.40 -12.19
CA SER A 8 -2.40 -6.16 -11.82
C SER A 8 -2.10 -6.13 -10.32
N LEU A 9 -1.43 -7.17 -9.81
CA LEU A 9 -1.06 -7.20 -8.39
C LEU A 9 -0.16 -6.01 -8.04
N THR A 10 -0.50 -5.35 -6.92
CA THR A 10 0.24 -4.23 -6.37
C THR A 10 1.08 -4.68 -5.19
N GLU A 11 2.33 -4.21 -5.11
CA GLU A 11 3.22 -4.48 -3.99
C GLU A 11 2.88 -3.59 -2.79
N SER A 12 3.02 -4.12 -1.57
CA SER A 12 2.84 -3.35 -0.33
C SER A 12 4.06 -2.49 -0.06
N ASP A 13 4.16 -1.39 -0.81
CA ASP A 13 5.31 -0.49 -0.76
C ASP A 13 4.84 0.97 -0.56
N PRO A 14 5.39 1.69 0.44
CA PRO A 14 4.97 3.05 0.73
C PRO A 14 5.17 4.03 -0.44
N GLN A 15 6.18 3.82 -1.29
CA GLN A 15 6.45 4.66 -2.46
C GLN A 15 5.48 4.38 -3.60
N VAL A 16 5.02 3.14 -3.74
CA VAL A 16 3.93 2.79 -4.67
C VAL A 16 2.63 3.47 -4.26
N PHE A 17 2.24 3.38 -2.98
CA PHE A 17 1.03 4.05 -2.48
C PHE A 17 1.13 5.58 -2.52
N SER A 18 2.29 6.15 -2.16
CA SER A 18 2.53 7.60 -2.25
C SER A 18 2.41 8.11 -3.69
N GLU A 19 2.97 7.40 -4.66
CA GLU A 19 2.90 7.79 -6.06
C GLU A 19 1.50 7.57 -6.64
N LEU A 20 0.82 6.47 -6.29
CA LEU A 20 -0.58 6.22 -6.64
C LEU A 20 -1.47 7.39 -6.24
N LEU A 21 -1.42 7.83 -4.98
CA LEU A 21 -2.20 8.96 -4.50
C LEU A 21 -1.83 10.26 -5.23
N ARG A 22 -0.54 10.52 -5.43
CA ARG A 22 -0.05 11.71 -6.12
C ARG A 22 -0.51 11.77 -7.58
N GLU A 23 -0.45 10.67 -8.31
CA GLU A 23 -0.87 10.62 -9.72
C GLU A 23 -2.39 10.68 -9.90
N LEU A 24 -3.15 10.30 -8.86
CA LEU A 24 -4.60 10.55 -8.78
C LEU A 24 -4.94 12.00 -8.40
N GLY A 25 -3.94 12.82 -8.09
CA GLY A 25 -4.11 14.25 -7.82
C GLY A 25 -4.23 14.61 -6.34
N VAL A 26 -4.05 13.65 -5.42
CA VAL A 26 -4.05 13.91 -3.98
C VAL A 26 -2.82 14.74 -3.62
N THR A 27 -3.03 15.78 -2.81
CA THR A 27 -1.96 16.66 -2.31
C THR A 27 -1.86 16.65 -0.79
N GLY A 28 -0.69 17.01 -0.27
CA GLY A 28 -0.47 17.18 1.17
C GLY A 28 -0.30 15.89 1.97
N LEU A 29 -0.35 14.72 1.33
CA LEU A 29 -0.21 13.41 1.95
C LEU A 29 1.01 12.65 1.41
N GLN A 30 1.56 11.78 2.25
CA GLN A 30 2.57 10.78 1.91
C GLN A 30 2.26 9.48 2.65
N VAL A 31 2.86 8.37 2.20
CA VAL A 31 2.70 7.06 2.82
C VAL A 31 4.04 6.56 3.33
N ASP A 32 4.03 6.04 4.55
CA ASP A 32 5.20 5.53 5.27
C ASP A 32 4.95 4.11 5.77
N ASP A 33 6.00 3.29 5.85
CA ASP A 33 5.93 1.94 6.40
C ASP A 33 6.01 1.99 7.94
N LEU A 34 5.20 1.18 8.62
CA LEU A 34 5.19 1.04 10.07
C LEU A 34 5.73 -0.33 10.46
N TYR A 35 6.94 -0.33 11.03
CA TYR A 35 7.57 -1.54 11.56
C TYR A 35 7.06 -1.89 12.96
N THR A 36 6.63 -0.88 13.72
CA THR A 36 6.17 -1.00 15.10
C THR A 36 5.04 0.01 15.36
N LEU A 37 4.16 -0.34 16.29
CA LEU A 37 3.04 0.52 16.74
C LEU A 37 3.35 1.20 18.08
N ASP A 38 4.63 1.29 18.46
CA ASP A 38 5.05 1.96 19.68
C ASP A 38 4.90 3.48 19.56
N GLU A 39 4.67 4.13 20.70
CA GLU A 39 4.41 5.57 20.78
C GLU A 39 5.55 6.41 20.17
N GLY A 40 6.81 5.98 20.32
CA GLY A 40 7.97 6.69 19.81
C GLY A 40 8.00 6.74 18.29
N THR A 41 7.77 5.59 17.64
CA THR A 41 7.69 5.48 16.17
C THR A 41 6.49 6.25 15.63
N LEU A 42 5.32 6.13 16.26
CA LEU A 42 4.12 6.86 15.82
C LEU A 42 4.29 8.38 15.97
N ALA A 43 4.97 8.85 17.04
CA ALA A 43 5.20 10.26 17.29
C ALA A 43 6.01 10.96 16.19
N THR A 44 7.04 10.30 15.64
CA THR A 44 7.84 10.87 14.53
C THR A 44 7.02 10.97 13.24
N LEU A 45 6.03 10.08 13.08
CA LEU A 45 5.19 10.00 11.90
C LEU A 45 3.92 10.88 11.93
N ARG A 46 3.70 11.66 13.00
CA ARG A 46 2.54 12.54 13.10
C ARG A 46 2.60 13.74 12.15
N PRO A 47 1.44 14.23 11.68
CA PRO A 47 0.09 13.69 11.89
C PRO A 47 -0.23 12.55 10.89
N ILE A 48 -0.69 11.42 11.44
CA ILE A 48 -1.19 10.25 10.70
C ILE A 48 -2.71 10.38 10.57
N HIS A 49 -3.24 10.08 9.39
CA HIS A 49 -4.66 10.21 9.04
C HIS A 49 -5.35 8.87 8.81
N ALA A 50 -4.62 7.86 8.36
CA ALA A 50 -5.13 6.52 8.14
C ALA A 50 -4.01 5.48 8.21
N LEU A 51 -4.37 4.24 8.51
CA LEU A 51 -3.51 3.08 8.39
C LEU A 51 -4.04 2.15 7.30
N ILE A 52 -3.15 1.51 6.54
CA ILE A 52 -3.48 0.45 5.58
C ILE A 52 -2.77 -0.82 6.04
N PHE A 53 -3.54 -1.84 6.41
CA PHE A 53 -3.04 -3.11 6.91
C PHE A 53 -3.16 -4.19 5.84
N LEU A 54 -2.06 -4.91 5.60
CA LEU A 54 -1.98 -6.06 4.74
C LEU A 54 -1.80 -7.32 5.58
N PHE A 55 -2.61 -8.34 5.31
CA PHE A 55 -2.49 -9.65 5.95
C PHE A 55 -2.79 -10.78 4.97
N LYS A 56 -2.35 -12.00 5.31
CA LYS A 56 -2.68 -13.20 4.57
C LYS A 56 -4.17 -13.50 4.71
N TRP A 57 -4.88 -13.54 3.59
CA TRP A 57 -6.29 -13.90 3.55
C TRP A 57 -6.46 -15.41 3.73
N VAL A 58 -7.23 -15.80 4.74
CA VAL A 58 -7.58 -17.20 5.01
C VAL A 58 -9.06 -17.36 4.66
N GLY A 59 -9.34 -17.87 3.46
CA GLY A 59 -10.71 -18.04 2.99
C GLY A 59 -11.53 -18.93 3.93
N GLY A 60 -12.65 -18.40 4.43
CA GLY A 60 -13.59 -19.13 5.28
C GLY A 60 -13.39 -18.90 6.78
N GLY A 61 -13.99 -17.83 7.31
CA GLY A 61 -14.55 -17.74 8.67
C GLY A 61 -13.63 -17.83 9.90
N GLY A 62 -12.35 -18.17 9.76
CA GLY A 62 -11.47 -18.42 10.92
C GLY A 62 -10.78 -17.18 11.50
N GLY A 63 -10.80 -16.04 10.82
CA GLY A 63 -10.16 -14.79 11.27
C GLY A 63 -11.04 -13.55 11.05
N ASP A 64 -12.34 -13.77 10.85
CA ASP A 64 -13.31 -12.73 10.42
C ASP A 64 -14.20 -12.22 11.56
N GLU A 65 -13.82 -12.50 12.81
CA GLU A 65 -14.42 -11.88 13.99
C GLU A 65 -13.80 -10.49 14.22
N SER A 66 -13.97 -9.59 13.25
CA SER A 66 -13.74 -8.17 13.50
C SER A 66 -14.72 -7.73 14.60
N VAL A 67 -14.18 -7.33 15.74
CA VAL A 67 -14.97 -6.76 16.84
C VAL A 67 -15.54 -5.42 16.34
N GLY A 68 -16.86 -5.27 16.25
CA GLY A 68 -17.48 -4.03 15.80
C GLY A 68 -18.88 -4.23 15.25
N VAL A 69 -19.48 -3.15 14.75
CA VAL A 69 -20.84 -3.14 14.18
C VAL A 69 -20.76 -2.76 12.72
N GLU A 70 -21.31 -3.61 11.85
CA GLU A 70 -21.50 -3.26 10.43
C GLU A 70 -22.58 -2.18 10.33
N ILE A 71 -22.25 -1.07 9.66
CA ILE A 71 -23.17 0.05 9.47
C ILE A 71 -23.35 0.38 7.99
N ASP A 72 -24.49 0.96 7.63
CA ASP A 72 -24.63 1.53 6.29
C ASP A 72 -23.63 2.71 6.13
N PRO A 73 -22.74 2.69 5.13
CA PRO A 73 -21.78 3.77 4.90
C PRO A 73 -22.44 5.14 4.75
N LEU A 74 -23.63 5.21 4.14
CA LEU A 74 -24.37 6.46 3.95
C LEU A 74 -24.89 7.01 5.27
N GLU A 75 -25.34 6.14 6.19
CA GLU A 75 -25.77 6.54 7.54
C GLU A 75 -24.59 7.00 8.40
N GLY A 76 -23.43 6.36 8.25
CA GLY A 76 -22.19 6.74 8.93
C GLY A 76 -21.51 8.00 8.39
N GLY A 77 -21.92 8.49 7.22
CA GLY A 77 -21.22 9.55 6.51
C GLY A 77 -19.81 9.15 6.07
N VAL A 78 -19.62 7.86 5.78
CA VAL A 78 -18.34 7.25 5.40
C VAL A 78 -18.37 6.94 3.91
N TRP A 79 -17.36 7.41 3.17
CA TRP A 79 -17.15 6.98 1.80
C TRP A 79 -16.58 5.56 1.80
N PHE A 80 -17.28 4.61 1.21
CA PHE A 80 -16.87 3.20 1.19
C PHE A 80 -17.22 2.54 -0.13
N ALA A 81 -16.20 2.01 -0.81
CA ALA A 81 -16.33 1.26 -2.03
C ALA A 81 -15.92 -0.19 -1.82
N ASN A 82 -16.72 -1.11 -2.37
CA ASN A 82 -16.39 -2.52 -2.40
C ASN A 82 -15.37 -2.85 -3.48
N GLN A 83 -14.57 -3.88 -3.21
CA GLN A 83 -13.73 -4.50 -4.20
C GLN A 83 -14.59 -5.42 -5.09
N VAL A 84 -14.79 -5.01 -6.33
CA VAL A 84 -15.54 -5.78 -7.34
C VAL A 84 -14.65 -6.49 -8.35
N ILE A 85 -13.36 -6.15 -8.39
CA ILE A 85 -12.34 -6.72 -9.28
C ILE A 85 -11.17 -7.26 -8.47
N ASN A 86 -10.66 -8.44 -8.83
CA ASN A 86 -9.43 -9.01 -8.26
C ASN A 86 -8.22 -8.10 -8.48
N ASN A 87 -7.22 -8.19 -7.60
CA ASN A 87 -6.00 -7.38 -7.63
C ASN A 87 -6.18 -5.85 -7.41
N SER A 88 -7.40 -5.34 -7.36
CA SER A 88 -7.67 -3.91 -7.09
C SER A 88 -7.63 -3.52 -5.61
N CYS A 89 -7.43 -4.48 -4.69
CA CYS A 89 -7.48 -4.31 -3.23
C CYS A 89 -6.63 -3.13 -2.72
N ALA A 90 -5.40 -2.98 -3.21
CA ALA A 90 -4.49 -1.91 -2.80
C ALA A 90 -5.09 -0.51 -3.08
N THR A 91 -5.62 -0.31 -4.29
CA THR A 91 -6.23 0.96 -4.69
C THR A 91 -7.55 1.18 -3.98
N VAL A 92 -8.38 0.14 -3.82
CA VAL A 92 -9.63 0.25 -3.07
C VAL A 92 -9.37 0.65 -1.62
N ALA A 93 -8.38 0.05 -0.95
CA ALA A 93 -7.99 0.43 0.41
C ALA A 93 -7.45 1.87 0.48
N ALA A 94 -6.59 2.27 -0.46
CA ALA A 94 -6.07 3.63 -0.53
C ALA A 94 -7.18 4.69 -0.75
N LEU A 95 -8.16 4.39 -1.60
CA LEU A 95 -9.31 5.26 -1.86
C LEU A 95 -10.26 5.31 -0.67
N ASN A 96 -10.59 4.15 -0.07
CA ASN A 96 -11.41 4.07 1.14
C ASN A 96 -10.80 4.89 2.29
N ALA A 97 -9.47 4.93 2.39
CA ALA A 97 -8.80 5.82 3.32
C ALA A 97 -8.92 7.31 2.88
N VAL A 98 -8.37 7.67 1.73
CA VAL A 98 -8.15 9.09 1.38
C VAL A 98 -9.43 9.88 1.15
N MET A 99 -10.50 9.25 0.68
CA MET A 99 -11.79 9.90 0.39
C MET A 99 -12.51 10.38 1.65
N ASN A 100 -12.14 9.81 2.81
CA ASN A 100 -12.64 10.14 4.14
C ASN A 100 -11.70 11.08 4.92
N ILE A 101 -10.49 11.36 4.42
CA ILE A 101 -9.59 12.35 5.02
C ILE A 101 -10.12 13.75 4.68
N PRO A 102 -10.44 14.60 5.67
CA PRO A 102 -10.96 15.94 5.39
C PRO A 102 -9.96 16.80 4.64
N SER A 103 -10.43 17.60 3.67
CA SER A 103 -9.60 18.62 3.04
C SER A 103 -9.18 19.66 4.09
N GLN A 104 -7.88 19.98 4.15
CA GLN A 104 -7.30 20.91 5.10
C GLN A 104 -6.56 22.00 4.32
N PRO A 105 -7.15 23.19 4.13
CA PRO A 105 -6.47 24.27 3.44
C PRO A 105 -5.33 24.80 4.31
N SER A 106 -4.20 25.09 3.67
CA SER A 106 -3.05 25.74 4.31
C SER A 106 -2.62 26.96 3.52
N GLN A 107 -2.16 28.00 4.22
CA GLN A 107 -1.54 29.17 3.60
C GLN A 107 -0.12 28.87 3.10
N HIS A 108 0.45 27.73 3.53
CA HIS A 108 1.79 27.31 3.17
C HIS A 108 1.74 26.30 2.01
N ALA A 109 2.55 26.56 0.99
CA ALA A 109 2.61 25.72 -0.21
C ALA A 109 2.99 24.27 0.15
N GLY A 110 2.25 23.31 -0.39
CA GLY A 110 2.50 21.88 -0.16
C GLY A 110 1.96 21.31 1.15
N GLU A 111 1.38 22.14 2.03
CA GLU A 111 0.77 21.69 3.29
C GLU A 111 -0.76 21.55 3.21
N SER A 112 -1.37 21.90 2.07
CA SER A 112 -2.82 21.70 1.88
C SER A 112 -3.13 20.25 1.56
N ILE A 113 -4.03 19.64 2.35
CA ILE A 113 -4.55 18.30 2.09
C ILE A 113 -5.80 18.44 1.22
N ASP A 114 -5.78 17.79 0.06
CA ASP A 114 -6.93 17.71 -0.83
C ASP A 114 -6.87 16.44 -1.69
N VAL A 115 -8.03 15.90 -2.05
CA VAL A 115 -8.12 14.69 -2.87
C VAL A 115 -7.92 14.98 -4.37
N GLY A 116 -7.92 16.25 -4.77
CA GLY A 116 -7.78 16.67 -6.15
C GLY A 116 -9.08 16.54 -6.95
N PRO A 117 -9.13 17.13 -8.16
CA PRO A 117 -10.36 17.22 -8.95
C PRO A 117 -10.88 15.87 -9.43
N GLU A 118 -9.99 14.92 -9.77
CA GLU A 118 -10.37 13.58 -10.25
C GLU A 118 -11.19 12.83 -9.18
N LEU A 119 -10.62 12.72 -7.97
CA LEU A 119 -11.28 12.03 -6.87
C LEU A 119 -12.44 12.83 -6.28
N ALA A 120 -12.37 14.17 -6.29
CA ALA A 120 -13.51 15.00 -5.91
C ALA A 120 -14.72 14.78 -6.84
N ASN A 121 -14.51 14.76 -8.16
CA ASN A 121 -15.57 14.46 -9.12
C ASN A 121 -16.15 13.07 -8.91
N LEU A 122 -15.29 12.07 -8.63
CA LEU A 122 -15.74 10.72 -8.32
C LEU A 122 -16.57 10.67 -7.03
N ARG A 123 -16.16 11.41 -5.98
CA ARG A 123 -16.91 11.54 -4.72
C ARG A 123 -18.28 12.15 -4.96
N ASP A 124 -18.35 13.21 -5.75
CA ASP A 124 -19.59 13.94 -6.03
C ASP A 124 -20.52 13.12 -6.92
N PHE A 125 -19.98 12.43 -7.93
CA PHE A 125 -20.75 11.52 -8.79
C PHE A 125 -21.31 10.33 -8.02
N GLY A 126 -20.50 9.77 -7.12
CA GLY A 126 -20.85 8.63 -6.28
C GLY A 126 -21.72 8.98 -5.07
N ALA A 127 -22.07 10.25 -4.87
CA ALA A 127 -22.82 10.70 -3.70
C ALA A 127 -24.18 9.98 -3.62
N GLY A 128 -24.41 9.24 -2.54
CA GLY A 128 -25.65 8.48 -2.31
C GLY A 128 -25.72 7.12 -3.00
N MET A 129 -24.66 6.69 -3.69
CA MET A 129 -24.57 5.32 -4.22
C MET A 129 -24.26 4.32 -3.11
N GLY A 130 -24.74 3.09 -3.27
CA GLY A 130 -24.33 1.97 -2.42
C GLY A 130 -22.87 1.59 -2.66
N SER A 131 -22.25 0.92 -1.68
CA SER A 131 -20.82 0.58 -1.72
C SER A 131 -20.40 -0.32 -2.89
N MET A 132 -21.28 -1.23 -3.31
CA MET A 132 -21.08 -2.07 -4.49
C MET A 132 -21.10 -1.27 -5.79
N ASP A 133 -22.04 -0.33 -5.92
CA ASP A 133 -22.12 0.55 -7.09
C ASP A 133 -20.89 1.47 -7.16
N LEU A 134 -20.47 2.04 -6.02
CA LEU A 134 -19.21 2.78 -5.91
C LEU A 134 -17.99 1.93 -6.32
N GLY A 135 -17.96 0.66 -5.91
CA GLY A 135 -16.95 -0.30 -6.35
C GLY A 135 -16.90 -0.44 -7.87
N HIS A 136 -18.06 -0.56 -8.53
CA HIS A 136 -18.15 -0.60 -9.99
C HIS A 136 -17.72 0.71 -10.66
N VAL A 137 -18.02 1.87 -10.08
CA VAL A 137 -17.57 3.17 -10.57
C VAL A 137 -16.05 3.27 -10.53
N VAL A 138 -15.43 2.91 -9.40
CA VAL A 138 -13.95 2.88 -9.25
C VAL A 138 -13.32 1.92 -10.25
N ALA A 139 -13.86 0.70 -10.35
CA ALA A 139 -13.38 -0.34 -11.25
C ALA A 139 -13.46 0.05 -12.74
N SER A 140 -14.44 0.88 -13.10
CA SER A 140 -14.67 1.35 -14.47
C SER A 140 -13.88 2.62 -14.82
N SER A 141 -13.16 3.22 -13.87
CA SER A 141 -12.34 4.40 -14.14
C SER A 141 -11.03 4.00 -14.84
N ASP A 142 -10.91 4.38 -16.12
CA ASP A 142 -9.69 4.19 -16.89
C ASP A 142 -8.50 4.89 -16.25
N ARG A 143 -8.70 6.11 -15.72
CA ARG A 143 -7.64 6.87 -15.06
C ARG A 143 -7.10 6.14 -13.83
N ILE A 144 -7.99 5.64 -12.97
CA ILE A 144 -7.58 4.91 -11.76
C ILE A 144 -6.84 3.62 -12.15
N ARG A 145 -7.38 2.88 -13.12
CA ARG A 145 -6.77 1.63 -13.60
C ARG A 145 -5.40 1.86 -14.25
N GLU A 146 -5.25 2.92 -15.03
CA GLU A 146 -3.96 3.31 -15.63
C GLU A 146 -2.92 3.62 -14.57
N VAL A 147 -3.26 4.45 -13.57
CA VAL A 147 -2.34 4.79 -12.48
C VAL A 147 -1.99 3.53 -11.67
N HIS A 148 -2.98 2.71 -11.30
CA HIS A 148 -2.76 1.44 -10.59
C HIS A 148 -1.77 0.53 -11.34
N ASN A 149 -2.02 0.27 -12.63
CA ASN A 149 -1.19 -0.61 -13.43
C ASN A 149 0.20 -0.05 -13.73
N SER A 150 0.41 1.27 -13.60
CA SER A 150 1.71 1.91 -13.85
C SER A 150 2.82 1.47 -12.88
N PHE A 151 2.47 0.86 -11.74
CA PHE A 151 3.41 0.38 -10.73
C PHE A 151 3.63 -1.12 -10.77
N SER A 152 2.84 -1.82 -11.58
CA SER A 152 2.93 -3.26 -11.66
C SER A 152 4.14 -3.69 -12.47
N LYS A 153 4.71 -4.83 -12.09
CA LYS A 153 5.84 -5.42 -12.79
C LYS A 153 5.46 -5.56 -14.27
N THR A 154 6.15 -4.86 -15.15
CA THR A 154 6.01 -5.09 -16.59
C THR A 154 6.26 -6.57 -16.85
N SER A 155 5.21 -7.33 -17.18
CA SER A 155 5.33 -8.70 -17.65
C SER A 155 5.38 -8.62 -19.17
N PRO A 156 6.57 -8.68 -19.79
CA PRO A 156 6.71 -8.54 -21.23
C PRO A 156 6.28 -9.81 -21.99
N PHE A 157 5.92 -10.86 -21.26
CA PHE A 157 5.48 -12.13 -21.82
C PHE A 157 4.05 -12.41 -21.36
N SER A 158 3.12 -12.46 -22.30
CA SER A 158 1.87 -13.20 -22.14
C SER A 158 2.22 -14.68 -22.34
N LEU A 159 2.62 -15.37 -21.27
CA LEU A 159 2.87 -16.80 -21.31
C LEU A 159 1.53 -17.53 -21.50
N ASP A 160 1.49 -18.48 -22.43
CA ASP A 160 0.37 -19.40 -22.59
C ASP A 160 0.13 -20.12 -21.25
N PRO A 161 -1.08 -20.02 -20.66
CA PRO A 161 -1.45 -20.69 -19.43
C PRO A 161 -1.11 -22.18 -19.40
N SER A 162 -1.13 -22.87 -20.56
CA SER A 162 -0.84 -24.30 -20.63
C SER A 162 0.65 -24.65 -20.52
N LEU A 163 1.55 -23.67 -20.62
CA LEU A 163 3.01 -23.86 -20.57
C LEU A 163 3.60 -23.66 -19.16
N VAL A 164 2.79 -23.17 -18.21
CA VAL A 164 3.22 -22.97 -16.82
C VAL A 164 2.71 -24.15 -16.00
N PRO A 165 3.57 -24.93 -15.33
CA PRO A 165 3.11 -25.93 -14.36
C PRO A 165 2.17 -25.27 -13.35
N GLU A 166 1.11 -25.94 -12.93
CA GLU A 166 0.26 -25.48 -11.82
C GLU A 166 1.17 -25.04 -10.67
N ARG A 167 1.29 -23.73 -10.47
CA ARG A 167 1.99 -23.21 -9.29
C ARG A 167 1.17 -23.64 -8.09
N GLU A 168 1.85 -24.03 -7.02
CA GLU A 168 1.21 -24.16 -5.70
C GLU A 168 0.38 -22.88 -5.47
N LYS A 169 -0.86 -23.02 -4.97
CA LYS A 169 -1.77 -21.88 -4.75
C LYS A 169 -0.99 -20.78 -4.04
N GLU A 170 -0.71 -19.69 -4.74
CA GLU A 170 0.03 -18.56 -4.17
C GLU A 170 -0.81 -18.00 -3.03
N ASP A 171 -0.15 -17.64 -1.93
CA ASP A 171 -0.81 -17.05 -0.78
C ASP A 171 -1.50 -15.75 -1.19
N ALA A 172 -2.80 -15.64 -0.92
CA ALA A 172 -3.56 -14.43 -1.17
C ALA A 172 -3.38 -13.47 0.00
N TYR A 173 -3.09 -12.21 -0.31
CA TYR A 173 -2.98 -11.12 0.66
C TYR A 173 -4.08 -10.10 0.44
N HIS A 174 -4.56 -9.49 1.52
CA HIS A 174 -5.67 -8.55 1.48
C HIS A 174 -5.39 -7.26 2.25
N PHE A 175 -5.82 -6.13 1.68
CA PHE A 175 -5.64 -4.79 2.24
C PHE A 175 -6.93 -4.29 2.89
N VAL A 176 -6.79 -3.69 4.07
CA VAL A 176 -7.88 -3.06 4.82
C VAL A 176 -7.41 -1.69 5.33
N ALA A 177 -8.28 -0.69 5.34
CA ALA A 177 -7.97 0.63 5.86
C ALA A 177 -8.58 0.87 7.25
N TYR A 178 -7.85 1.54 8.13
CA TYR A 178 -8.31 1.99 9.44
C TYR A 178 -8.14 3.50 9.57
N LEU A 179 -9.20 4.21 9.96
CA LEU A 179 -9.14 5.66 10.17
C LEU A 179 -10.33 6.18 10.99
N PRO A 180 -10.16 7.32 11.67
CA PRO A 180 -11.26 7.98 12.35
C PRO A 180 -12.11 8.78 11.35
N VAL A 181 -13.43 8.57 11.37
CA VAL A 181 -14.41 9.39 10.64
C VAL A 181 -15.42 9.90 11.64
N ASN A 182 -15.64 11.22 11.69
CA ASN A 182 -16.57 11.88 12.62
C ASN A 182 -16.38 11.48 14.10
N GLY A 183 -15.12 11.28 14.52
CA GLY A 183 -14.77 10.91 15.89
C GLY A 183 -15.00 9.44 16.24
N VAL A 184 -15.20 8.56 15.26
CA VAL A 184 -15.37 7.11 15.45
C VAL A 184 -14.35 6.37 14.59
N LEU A 185 -13.71 5.34 15.14
CA LEU A 185 -12.77 4.50 14.39
C LEU A 185 -13.53 3.55 13.46
N TYR A 186 -13.14 3.53 12.20
CA TYR A 186 -13.68 2.61 11.20
C TYR A 186 -12.62 1.67 10.65
N GLU A 187 -13.06 0.45 10.35
CA GLU A 187 -12.35 -0.50 9.51
C GLU A 187 -13.09 -0.63 8.17
N LEU A 188 -12.37 -0.37 7.08
CA LEU A 188 -12.88 -0.36 5.72
C LEU A 188 -12.24 -1.50 4.93
N ASP A 189 -12.91 -2.64 4.93
CA ASP A 189 -12.54 -3.83 4.17
C ASP A 189 -13.40 -3.94 2.90
N GLY A 190 -12.79 -3.77 1.72
CA GLY A 190 -13.51 -3.81 0.45
C GLY A 190 -14.19 -5.14 0.12
N LEU A 191 -13.83 -6.25 0.78
CA LEU A 191 -14.47 -7.56 0.61
C LEU A 191 -15.68 -7.76 1.54
N ARG A 192 -15.87 -6.90 2.55
CA ARG A 192 -17.05 -6.95 3.43
C ARG A 192 -18.22 -6.16 2.85
N ALA A 193 -19.44 -6.51 3.26
CA ALA A 193 -20.65 -5.84 2.77
C ALA A 193 -20.74 -4.36 3.21
N ALA A 194 -20.16 -4.02 4.36
CA ALA A 194 -20.29 -2.72 5.00
C ALA A 194 -19.00 -2.36 5.78
N PRO A 195 -18.76 -1.05 6.04
CA PRO A 195 -17.79 -0.60 7.03
C PRO A 195 -18.06 -1.19 8.41
N ILE A 196 -17.00 -1.50 9.14
CA ILE A 196 -17.10 -1.89 10.55
C ILE A 196 -16.82 -0.65 11.40
N MET A 197 -17.83 -0.26 12.17
CA MET A 197 -17.72 0.75 13.21
C MET A 197 -17.17 0.13 14.49
N HIS A 198 -16.04 0.65 14.97
CA HIS A 198 -15.44 0.27 16.26
C HIS A 198 -15.97 1.18 17.37
N ALA A 199 -15.08 1.72 18.21
CA ALA A 199 -15.43 2.62 19.30
C ALA A 199 -15.31 4.10 18.91
N ALA A 200 -15.99 4.95 19.68
CA ALA A 200 -15.76 6.39 19.65
C ALA A 200 -14.31 6.70 20.09
N VAL A 201 -13.71 7.67 19.41
CA VAL A 201 -12.34 8.13 19.69
C VAL A 201 -12.40 9.11 20.87
N GLU A 202 -12.09 8.63 22.07
CA GLU A 202 -12.04 9.44 23.30
C GLU A 202 -10.67 10.09 23.55
N GLY A 203 -9.69 9.86 22.67
CA GLY A 203 -8.32 10.33 22.78
C GLY A 203 -7.56 10.22 21.45
N ASP A 204 -6.39 9.60 21.47
CA ASP A 204 -5.67 9.28 20.24
C ASP A 204 -6.26 8.05 19.56
N TRP A 205 -6.75 8.21 18.34
CA TRP A 205 -7.34 7.11 17.58
C TRP A 205 -6.31 6.00 17.27
N LEU A 206 -5.01 6.34 17.25
CA LEU A 206 -3.94 5.38 16.98
C LEU A 206 -3.81 4.31 18.06
N ASP A 207 -4.11 4.63 19.33
CA ASP A 207 -4.09 3.64 20.41
C ASP A 207 -5.20 2.59 20.19
N GLN A 208 -6.41 3.04 19.86
CA GLN A 208 -7.52 2.14 19.56
C GLN A 208 -7.27 1.33 18.28
N ALA A 209 -6.71 1.96 17.24
CA ALA A 209 -6.33 1.26 16.01
C ALA A 209 -5.23 0.22 16.26
N ARG A 210 -4.24 0.53 17.11
CA ARG A 210 -3.21 -0.42 17.53
C ARG A 210 -3.83 -1.64 18.20
N GLU A 211 -4.69 -1.45 19.20
CA GLU A 211 -5.34 -2.56 19.90
C GLU A 211 -6.15 -3.44 18.93
N THR A 212 -6.86 -2.83 17.99
CA THR A 212 -7.66 -3.54 16.97
C THR A 212 -6.78 -4.37 16.04
N ILE A 213 -5.68 -3.79 15.54
CA ILE A 213 -4.74 -4.47 14.65
C ILE A 213 -3.98 -5.58 15.39
N GLU A 214 -3.55 -5.34 16.63
CA GLU A 214 -2.88 -6.34 17.46
C GLU A 214 -3.80 -7.53 17.78
N ALA A 215 -5.07 -7.27 18.09
CA ALA A 215 -6.07 -8.32 18.28
C ALA A 215 -6.25 -9.16 17.00
N ARG A 216 -6.25 -8.52 15.82
CA ARG A 216 -6.30 -9.23 14.54
C ARG A 216 -5.05 -10.07 14.30
N ILE A 217 -3.86 -9.53 14.54
CA ILE A 217 -2.59 -10.26 14.42
C ILE A 217 -2.58 -11.49 15.35
N ALA A 218 -3.14 -11.36 16.56
CA ALA A 218 -3.21 -12.45 17.53
C ALA A 218 -4.10 -13.63 17.09
N THR A 219 -4.96 -13.45 16.08
CA THR A 219 -5.75 -14.56 15.49
C THR A 219 -4.91 -15.50 14.61
N TYR A 220 -3.71 -15.07 14.20
CA TYR A 220 -2.81 -15.87 13.37
C TYR A 220 -1.88 -16.74 14.21
N PRO A 221 -1.41 -17.90 13.68
CA PRO A 221 -0.49 -18.76 14.40
C PRO A 221 0.77 -18.01 14.88
N PRO A 222 1.27 -18.30 16.09
CA PRO A 222 2.50 -17.69 16.61
C PRO A 222 3.66 -17.86 15.62
N GLY A 223 4.37 -16.76 15.35
CA GLY A 223 5.46 -16.74 14.37
C GLY A 223 5.02 -16.42 12.92
N SER A 224 3.73 -16.18 12.69
CA SER A 224 3.28 -15.56 11.43
C SER A 224 3.82 -14.14 11.33
N VAL A 225 4.61 -13.86 10.29
CA VAL A 225 5.23 -12.54 10.06
C VAL A 225 4.77 -11.88 8.75
N MET A 226 3.82 -12.49 8.06
CA MET A 226 3.39 -12.05 6.73
C MET A 226 2.32 -10.95 6.82
N PHE A 227 2.71 -9.85 7.47
CA PHE A 227 1.91 -8.64 7.63
C PHE A 227 2.72 -7.44 7.13
N ASN A 228 2.02 -6.43 6.64
CA ASN A 228 2.60 -5.11 6.40
C ASN A 228 1.61 -4.05 6.87
N LEU A 229 2.11 -2.94 7.40
CA LEU A 229 1.29 -1.84 7.87
C LEU A 229 1.85 -0.53 7.32
N LEU A 230 1.01 0.21 6.60
CA LEU A 230 1.36 1.52 6.06
C LEU A 230 0.58 2.60 6.80
N ALA A 231 1.19 3.78 6.93
CA ALA A 231 0.56 4.98 7.48
C ALA A 231 0.43 6.04 6.38
N ILE A 232 -0.80 6.53 6.16
CA ILE A 232 -1.03 7.76 5.40
C ILE A 232 -0.89 8.93 6.36
N ARG A 233 0.12 9.77 6.15
CA ARG A 233 0.41 10.94 6.99
C ARG A 233 0.52 12.22 6.16
N SER A 234 0.51 13.37 6.83
CA SER A 234 0.78 14.63 6.14
C SER A 234 2.22 14.67 5.60
N ALA A 235 2.39 15.21 4.40
CA ALA A 235 3.68 15.38 3.76
C ALA A 235 4.64 16.15 4.69
N ALA A 236 5.80 15.57 4.99
CA ALA A 236 6.70 16.09 6.01
C ALA A 236 7.55 17.26 5.49
N ILE A 237 8.08 17.13 4.27
CA ILE A 237 9.07 18.06 3.69
C ILE A 237 8.60 19.54 3.72
N PRO A 238 7.40 19.91 3.23
CA PRO A 238 6.98 21.32 3.21
C PRO A 238 6.93 21.94 4.60
N ARG A 239 6.39 21.21 5.58
CA ARG A 239 6.31 21.63 6.99
C ARG A 239 7.70 21.79 7.59
N LEU A 240 8.59 20.83 7.38
CA LEU A 240 9.97 20.87 7.90
C LEU A 240 10.73 22.08 7.33
N GLN A 241 10.65 22.31 6.02
CA GLN A 241 11.27 23.47 5.38
C GLN A 241 10.77 24.79 5.97
N ARG A 242 9.45 24.91 6.16
CA ARG A 242 8.86 26.10 6.80
C ARG A 242 9.35 26.29 8.22
N GLN A 243 9.34 25.24 9.05
CA GLN A 243 9.78 25.33 10.45
C GLN A 243 11.27 25.69 10.56
N ILE A 244 12.12 25.19 9.67
CA ILE A 244 13.55 25.55 9.64
C ILE A 244 13.73 27.03 9.28
N ALA A 245 12.94 27.53 8.32
CA ALA A 245 12.98 28.90 7.85
C ALA A 245 12.40 29.92 8.85
N ASP A 246 11.61 29.47 9.83
CA ASP A 246 11.02 30.34 10.86
C ASP A 246 12.12 30.89 11.80
N PRO A 247 12.26 32.23 11.89
CA PRO A 247 13.21 32.85 12.83
C PRO A 247 12.90 32.54 14.31
N ALA A 248 11.64 32.23 14.65
CA ALA A 248 11.23 31.91 16.01
C ALA A 248 11.69 30.52 16.47
N THR A 249 12.06 29.63 15.54
CA THR A 249 12.50 28.28 15.87
C THR A 249 13.88 28.29 16.57
N PRO A 250 14.00 27.71 17.78
CA PRO A 250 15.25 27.62 18.51
C PRO A 250 16.36 26.90 17.72
N ALA A 251 17.62 27.29 17.92
CA ALA A 251 18.74 26.72 17.17
C ALA A 251 18.90 25.20 17.36
N HIS A 252 18.62 24.68 18.56
CA HIS A 252 18.72 23.23 18.84
C HIS A 252 17.61 22.43 18.14
N GLU A 253 16.39 22.98 18.06
CA GLU A 253 15.28 22.39 17.30
C GLU A 253 15.54 22.45 15.79
N ARG A 254 16.11 23.57 15.30
CA ARG A 254 16.44 23.73 13.88
C ARG A 254 17.40 22.64 13.38
N LEU A 255 18.39 22.26 14.20
CA LEU A 255 19.31 21.17 13.85
C LEU A 255 18.57 19.83 13.70
N ALA A 256 17.72 19.48 14.67
CA ALA A 256 16.93 18.26 14.61
C ALA A 256 15.97 18.24 13.40
N LEU A 257 15.35 19.37 13.08
CA LEU A 257 14.49 19.51 11.90
C LEU A 257 15.27 19.39 10.60
N GLN A 258 16.52 19.88 10.54
CA GLN A 258 17.40 19.73 9.38
C GLN A 258 17.75 18.26 9.13
N ASP A 259 18.09 17.52 10.19
CA ASP A 259 18.36 16.08 10.09
C ASP A 259 17.12 15.32 9.60
N GLN A 260 15.92 15.67 10.12
CA GLN A 260 14.66 15.10 9.64
C GLN A 260 14.37 15.44 8.17
N LEU A 261 14.64 16.68 7.76
CA LEU A 261 14.43 17.10 6.37
C LEU A 261 15.36 16.34 5.41
N GLU A 262 16.61 16.12 5.80
CA GLU A 262 17.57 15.33 5.02
C GLU A 262 17.06 13.88 4.86
N GLN A 263 16.64 13.24 5.95
CA GLN A 263 16.08 11.88 5.93
C GLN A 263 14.86 11.76 5.00
N GLU A 264 13.90 12.67 5.11
CA GLU A 264 12.69 12.69 4.26
C GLU A 264 13.03 12.97 2.79
N THR A 265 13.99 13.85 2.54
CA THR A 265 14.43 14.19 1.17
C THR A 265 15.15 13.01 0.51
N ASP A 266 16.03 12.34 1.25
CA ASP A 266 16.74 11.15 0.77
C ASP A 266 15.78 10.00 0.52
N LYS A 267 14.83 9.77 1.43
CA LYS A 267 13.76 8.80 1.25
C LYS A 267 12.96 9.08 -0.02
N ALA A 268 12.52 10.31 -0.23
CA ALA A 268 11.80 10.70 -1.44
C ALA A 268 12.65 10.58 -2.72
N ALA A 269 13.96 10.81 -2.63
CA ALA A 269 14.87 10.61 -3.75
C ALA A 269 15.02 9.12 -4.10
N GLN A 270 15.24 8.26 -3.09
CA GLN A 270 15.33 6.81 -3.26
C GLN A 270 14.04 6.22 -3.83
N GLY A 271 12.88 6.63 -3.30
CA GLY A 271 11.59 6.19 -3.80
C GLY A 271 11.32 6.57 -5.25
N ARG A 272 11.75 7.77 -5.69
CA ARG A 272 11.68 8.15 -7.11
C ARG A 272 12.53 7.26 -8.01
N VAL A 273 13.73 6.89 -7.56
CA VAL A 273 14.60 5.97 -8.31
C VAL A 273 13.96 4.59 -8.39
N GLU A 274 13.45 4.08 -7.27
CA GLU A 274 12.79 2.78 -7.21
C GLU A 274 11.54 2.70 -8.07
N ASN A 275 10.65 3.71 -8.01
CA ASN A 275 9.48 3.79 -8.88
C ASN A 275 9.87 3.88 -10.35
N SER A 276 10.94 4.60 -10.69
CA SER A 276 11.49 4.62 -12.05
C SER A 276 11.96 3.23 -12.50
N LEU A 277 12.55 2.43 -11.60
CA LEU A 277 12.96 1.06 -11.90
C LEU A 277 11.77 0.12 -12.06
N ARG A 278 10.75 0.24 -11.20
CA ARG A 278 9.50 -0.55 -11.24
C ARG A 278 8.77 -0.37 -12.58
N ARG A 279 8.77 0.84 -13.12
CA ARG A 279 8.15 1.23 -14.40
C ARG A 279 8.95 0.83 -15.63
N HIS A 280 10.25 0.61 -15.49
CA HIS A 280 11.13 0.45 -16.63
C HIS A 280 11.14 -1.00 -17.14
N ASN A 281 11.00 -1.16 -18.45
CA ASN A 281 11.09 -2.48 -19.08
C ASN A 281 12.54 -2.99 -19.04
N MET A 282 12.82 -3.96 -18.17
CA MET A 282 14.16 -4.52 -17.98
C MET A 282 14.60 -5.52 -19.07
N LEU A 283 13.75 -5.90 -20.03
CA LEU A 283 14.13 -6.89 -21.04
C LEU A 283 15.34 -6.52 -21.89
N PRO A 284 15.45 -5.29 -22.43
CA PRO A 284 16.61 -4.93 -23.24
C PRO A 284 17.90 -5.04 -22.45
N LEU A 285 17.89 -4.67 -21.16
CA LEU A 285 19.02 -4.82 -20.26
C LEU A 285 19.39 -6.29 -20.06
N VAL A 286 18.41 -7.14 -19.76
CA VAL A 286 18.63 -8.58 -19.57
C VAL A 286 19.18 -9.22 -20.85
N LEU A 287 18.63 -8.90 -22.02
CA LEU A 287 19.10 -9.42 -23.29
C LEU A 287 20.55 -8.99 -23.58
N GLY A 288 20.85 -7.70 -23.41
CA GLY A 288 22.20 -7.18 -23.60
C GLY A 288 23.22 -7.82 -22.65
N LEU A 289 22.83 -8.09 -21.39
CA LEU A 289 23.67 -8.82 -20.44
C LEU A 289 23.91 -10.27 -20.88
N LEU A 290 22.90 -10.95 -21.42
CA LEU A 290 23.04 -12.32 -21.93
C LEU A 290 23.95 -12.37 -23.18
N GLU A 291 23.84 -11.39 -24.08
CA GLU A 291 24.71 -11.25 -25.25
C GLU A 291 26.16 -10.98 -24.84
N ALA A 292 26.38 -10.06 -23.89
CA ALA A 292 27.71 -9.78 -23.34
C ALA A 292 28.30 -11.01 -22.65
N LEU A 293 27.50 -11.74 -21.86
CA LEU A 293 27.92 -12.99 -21.23
C LEU A 293 28.29 -14.04 -22.29
N HIS A 294 27.53 -14.15 -23.38
CA HIS A 294 27.81 -15.08 -24.47
C HIS A 294 29.18 -14.82 -25.11
N GLY A 295 29.55 -13.54 -25.31
CA GLY A 295 30.85 -13.14 -25.83
C GLY A 295 32.00 -13.16 -24.82
N SER A 296 31.70 -13.36 -23.53
CA SER A 296 32.69 -13.32 -22.46
C SER A 296 33.45 -14.65 -22.29
N LYS A 297 34.69 -14.55 -21.79
CA LYS A 297 35.50 -15.74 -21.44
C LYS A 297 34.98 -16.50 -20.22
N ILE A 298 34.13 -15.86 -19.40
CA ILE A 298 33.60 -16.42 -18.14
C ILE A 298 32.28 -17.19 -18.33
N LYS A 299 31.72 -17.21 -19.54
CA LYS A 299 30.43 -17.84 -19.86
C LYS A 299 30.29 -19.25 -19.30
N THR A 300 31.26 -20.12 -19.61
CA THR A 300 31.21 -21.54 -19.25
C THR A 300 31.25 -21.72 -17.74
N GLU A 301 32.14 -20.99 -17.06
CA GLU A 301 32.26 -21.00 -15.60
C GLU A 301 30.95 -20.59 -14.91
N VAL A 302 30.34 -19.49 -15.37
CA VAL A 302 29.08 -18.97 -14.81
C VAL A 302 27.93 -19.96 -15.02
N ILE A 303 27.81 -20.55 -16.22
CA ILE A 303 26.75 -21.52 -16.54
C ILE A 303 26.91 -22.80 -15.71
N ASP A 304 28.13 -23.32 -15.57
CA ASP A 304 28.38 -24.54 -14.82
C ASP A 304 28.17 -24.33 -13.32
N ALA A 305 28.59 -23.19 -12.78
CA ALA A 305 28.27 -22.81 -11.40
C ALA A 305 26.76 -22.71 -11.17
N ALA A 306 26.01 -22.11 -12.10
CA ALA A 306 24.55 -22.03 -12.03
C ALA A 306 23.88 -23.41 -12.10
N ARG A 307 24.36 -24.32 -12.97
CA ARG A 307 23.86 -25.70 -13.07
C ARG A 307 24.08 -26.49 -11.78
N THR A 308 25.26 -26.38 -11.18
CA THR A 308 25.60 -27.03 -9.91
C THR A 308 24.68 -26.56 -8.80
N LYS A 309 24.56 -25.24 -8.60
CA LYS A 309 23.63 -24.65 -7.62
C LYS A 309 22.18 -25.05 -7.87
N GLY A 310 21.76 -25.12 -9.14
CA GLY A 310 20.42 -25.56 -9.53
C GLY A 310 20.16 -27.03 -9.19
N LYS A 311 21.17 -27.91 -9.33
CA LYS A 311 21.08 -29.30 -8.90
C LYS A 311 20.95 -29.40 -7.38
N GLU A 312 21.83 -28.73 -6.63
CA GLU A 312 21.79 -28.70 -5.16
C GLU A 312 20.45 -28.23 -4.60
N ARG A 313 19.85 -27.18 -5.20
CA ARG A 313 18.51 -26.70 -4.79
C ARG A 313 17.42 -27.75 -5.00
N ARG A 314 17.44 -28.47 -6.13
CA ARG A 314 16.47 -29.53 -6.41
C ARG A 314 16.63 -30.71 -5.46
N ASP A 315 17.87 -31.08 -5.17
CA ASP A 315 18.15 -32.18 -4.24
C ASP A 315 17.70 -31.83 -2.82
N LYS A 316 17.95 -30.58 -2.37
CA LYS A 316 17.42 -30.07 -1.08
C LYS A 316 15.88 -30.02 -1.04
N ALA A 317 15.23 -29.60 -2.12
CA ALA A 317 13.77 -29.53 -2.18
C ALA A 317 13.13 -30.94 -2.13
N LYS A 318 13.74 -31.93 -2.79
CA LYS A 318 13.31 -33.33 -2.71
C LYS A 318 13.46 -33.89 -1.29
N ALA A 319 14.63 -33.69 -0.67
CA ALA A 319 14.88 -34.14 0.70
C ALA A 319 13.88 -33.53 1.71
N LYS A 320 13.49 -32.26 1.51
CA LYS A 320 12.49 -31.59 2.35
C LYS A 320 11.08 -32.20 2.17
N LYS A 321 10.66 -32.48 0.93
CA LYS A 321 9.38 -33.15 0.63
C LYS A 321 9.33 -34.61 1.10
N GLU A 322 10.46 -35.28 1.24
CA GLU A 322 10.55 -36.64 1.79
C GLU A 322 10.57 -36.67 3.33
N SER A 323 10.80 -35.52 3.98
CA SER A 323 10.86 -35.37 5.44
C SER A 323 9.61 -34.73 6.08
N GLU A 324 8.70 -34.22 5.25
CA GLU A 324 7.37 -33.69 5.63
C GLU A 324 6.30 -34.76 5.40
#